data_AF-A0A7W7BMY3-F1
#
_entry.id   AF-A0A7W7BMY3-F1
#
_cell.length_a   1.000
_cell.length_b   1.000
_cell.length_c   1.000
_cell.angle_alpha   90.00
_cell.angle_beta   90.00
_cell.angle_gamma   90.00
#
_symmetry.space_group_name_H-M   'P 1'
#
loop_
_entity.id
_entity.type
_entity.pdbx_description
1 polymer ?
#
loop_
_entity_poly.entity_id
_entity_poly.type
_entity_poly.pdbx_seq_one_letter_code
_entity_poly.pdbx_strand_id
1 'polypeptide(L)'
;MSETNGPAELPVYSIAEAFVKRSGMYIGQPVTFERVHTFLLGFETAMLYVRDELARDRNAFQPVGVLGQFREQLRSEGRLRWDSWSLTIVAEAIGWTGDEPPAIDDLTEEQHLEAVRDLLPLLEKVFALPAELVTSLRDSA
;
A
#
# COMPACT_ATOMS: atom_id res chain seq x y z
N MET A 1 41.23 -11.05 -7.60
CA MET A 1 40.13 -11.31 -6.65
C MET A 1 39.02 -10.36 -7.02
N SER A 2 38.05 -10.82 -7.82
CA SER A 2 36.91 -10.02 -8.23
C SER A 2 35.77 -10.33 -7.27
N GLU A 3 35.38 -9.36 -6.45
CA GLU A 3 34.13 -9.40 -5.72
C GLU A 3 33.00 -9.06 -6.70
N THR A 4 32.24 -10.09 -7.07
CA THR A 4 30.98 -9.93 -7.78
C THR A 4 29.97 -9.31 -6.82
N ASN A 5 29.77 -7.99 -6.93
CA ASN A 5 28.60 -7.32 -6.39
C ASN A 5 27.36 -7.82 -7.13
N GLY A 6 26.75 -8.89 -6.64
CA GLY A 6 25.40 -9.27 -7.05
C GLY A 6 24.42 -8.14 -6.74
N PRO A 7 23.32 -8.00 -7.50
CA PRO A 7 22.32 -6.98 -7.22
C PRO A 7 21.82 -7.18 -5.78
N ALA A 8 21.97 -6.16 -4.95
CA ALA A 8 21.45 -6.18 -3.59
C ALA A 8 19.95 -6.47 -3.67
N GLU A 9 19.52 -7.64 -3.21
CA GLU A 9 18.11 -7.94 -2.95
C GLU A 9 17.63 -6.86 -1.99
N LEU A 10 16.92 -5.85 -2.52
CA LEU A 10 16.23 -4.85 -1.72
C LEU A 10 15.17 -5.62 -0.92
N PRO A 11 15.32 -5.74 0.43
CA PRO A 11 14.31 -6.42 1.23
C PRO A 11 12.96 -5.75 0.98
N VAL A 12 11.84 -6.47 0.97
CA VAL A 12 10.49 -5.89 0.79
C VAL A 12 10.26 -4.63 1.65
N TYR A 13 10.79 -4.64 2.88
CA TYR A 13 10.82 -3.48 3.80
C TYR A 13 11.40 -2.20 3.18
N SER A 14 12.37 -2.32 2.28
CA SER A 14 13.02 -1.21 1.61
C SER A 14 12.16 -0.54 0.53
N ILE A 15 11.14 -1.23 -0.02
CA ILE A 15 10.30 -0.68 -1.09
C ILE A 15 9.21 0.23 -0.50
N ALA A 16 8.56 -0.18 0.60
CA ALA A 16 7.57 0.64 1.28
C ALA A 16 8.18 1.96 1.78
N GLU A 17 9.34 1.90 2.43
CA GLU A 17 10.08 3.10 2.83
C GLU A 17 10.54 3.93 1.63
N ALA A 18 11.01 3.29 0.56
CA ALA A 18 11.42 4.00 -0.65
C ALA A 18 10.25 4.73 -1.30
N PHE A 19 9.06 4.13 -1.31
CA PHE A 19 7.83 4.75 -1.79
C PHE A 19 7.50 5.98 -0.96
N VAL A 20 7.41 5.88 0.37
CA VAL A 20 7.12 7.04 1.23
C VAL A 20 8.14 8.16 1.02
N LYS A 21 9.45 7.86 1.07
CA LYS A 21 10.53 8.84 0.93
C LYS A 21 10.58 9.49 -0.46
N ARG A 22 10.13 8.79 -1.50
CA ARG A 22 10.29 9.20 -2.91
C ARG A 22 8.98 9.09 -3.69
N SER A 23 7.86 9.40 -3.04
CA SER A 23 6.50 9.19 -3.58
C SER A 23 6.33 9.82 -4.96
N GLY A 24 6.88 11.02 -5.17
CA GLY A 24 6.81 11.73 -6.45
C GLY A 24 7.45 11.00 -7.64
N MET A 25 8.39 10.06 -7.42
CA MET A 25 8.90 9.21 -8.51
C MET A 25 7.87 8.16 -8.97
N TYR A 26 6.97 7.72 -8.10
CA TYR A 26 6.01 6.67 -8.39
C TYR A 26 4.66 7.22 -8.84
N ILE A 27 4.22 8.32 -8.23
CA ILE A 27 2.88 8.91 -8.45
C ILE A 27 2.91 10.31 -9.09
N GLY A 28 4.09 10.82 -9.42
CA GLY A 28 4.28 12.17 -9.95
C GLY A 28 4.10 13.27 -8.90
N GLN A 29 4.24 14.52 -9.33
CA GLN A 29 4.03 15.71 -8.50
C GLN A 29 2.72 16.44 -8.89
N PRO A 30 2.02 17.10 -7.95
CA PRO A 30 2.27 17.07 -6.50
C PRO A 30 1.95 15.70 -5.87
N VAL A 31 2.57 15.41 -4.72
CA VAL A 31 2.28 14.21 -3.92
C VAL A 31 1.03 14.47 -3.08
N THR A 32 -0.12 13.98 -3.55
CA THR A 32 -1.38 14.06 -2.80
C THR A 32 -1.80 12.68 -2.31
N PHE A 33 -2.54 12.65 -1.20
CA PHE A 33 -3.06 11.40 -0.65
C PHE A 33 -4.00 10.68 -1.63
N GLU A 34 -4.81 11.42 -2.40
CA GLU A 34 -5.68 10.86 -3.44
C GLU A 34 -4.89 10.09 -4.51
N ARG A 35 -3.74 10.62 -4.95
CA ARG A 35 -2.87 9.96 -5.92
C ARG A 35 -2.27 8.68 -5.35
N VAL A 36 -1.85 8.69 -4.08
CA VAL A 36 -1.37 7.49 -3.40
C VAL A 36 -2.50 6.45 -3.26
N HIS A 37 -3.69 6.88 -2.84
CA HIS A 37 -4.85 6.00 -2.72
C HIS A 37 -5.20 5.35 -4.07
N THR A 38 -5.24 6.13 -5.15
CA THR A 38 -5.49 5.63 -6.51
C THR A 38 -4.41 4.64 -6.96
N PHE A 39 -3.14 4.95 -6.68
CA PHE A 39 -2.03 4.04 -6.97
C PHE A 39 -2.20 2.70 -6.23
N LEU A 40 -2.58 2.72 -4.95
CA LEU A 40 -2.75 1.49 -4.17
C LEU A 40 -3.91 0.63 -4.69
N LEU A 41 -5.03 1.23 -5.06
CA LEU A 41 -6.16 0.52 -5.67
C LEU A 41 -5.75 -0.14 -7.00
N GLY A 42 -5.01 0.59 -7.84
CA GLY A 42 -4.50 0.07 -9.10
C GLY A 42 -3.48 -1.05 -8.92
N PHE A 43 -2.54 -0.88 -7.97
CA PHE A 43 -1.54 -1.88 -7.63
C PHE A 43 -2.18 -3.17 -7.09
N GLU A 44 -3.12 -3.06 -6.16
CA GLU A 44 -3.87 -4.22 -5.65
C GLU A 44 -4.57 -4.95 -6.80
N THR A 45 -5.28 -4.21 -7.66
CA THR A 45 -5.96 -4.79 -8.83
C THR A 45 -4.97 -5.54 -9.74
N ALA A 46 -3.82 -4.95 -10.07
CA ALA A 46 -2.79 -5.58 -10.88
C ALA A 46 -2.24 -6.86 -10.22
N MET A 47 -2.01 -6.83 -8.91
CA MET A 47 -1.55 -8.00 -8.16
C MET A 47 -2.61 -9.11 -8.11
N LEU A 48 -3.89 -8.77 -8.04
CA LEU A 48 -4.97 -9.76 -8.12
C LEU A 48 -4.99 -10.43 -9.51
N TYR A 49 -4.82 -9.68 -10.59
CA TYR A 49 -4.68 -10.24 -11.94
C TYR A 49 -3.48 -11.19 -12.08
N VAL A 50 -2.30 -10.75 -11.63
CA VAL A 50 -1.09 -11.60 -11.67
C VAL A 50 -1.29 -12.87 -10.84
N ARG A 51 -1.93 -12.77 -9.67
CA ARG A 51 -2.22 -13.93 -8.83
C ARG A 51 -3.23 -14.88 -9.48
N ASP A 52 -4.27 -14.39 -10.15
CA ASP A 52 -5.25 -15.22 -10.86
C ASP A 52 -4.60 -15.98 -12.02
N GLU A 53 -3.75 -15.30 -12.81
CA GLU A 53 -3.00 -15.94 -13.92
C GLU A 53 -2.03 -17.02 -13.42
N LEU A 54 -1.42 -16.82 -12.25
CA LEU A 54 -0.48 -17.77 -11.64
C LEU A 54 -1.16 -18.84 -10.77
N ALA A 55 -2.45 -18.70 -10.47
CA ALA A 55 -3.15 -19.60 -9.57
C ALA A 55 -3.31 -20.99 -10.21
N ARG A 56 -2.65 -22.00 -9.61
CA ARG A 56 -2.87 -23.41 -9.97
C ARG A 56 -4.24 -23.93 -9.51
N ASP A 57 -4.82 -23.31 -8.49
CA ASP A 57 -6.16 -23.59 -7.99
C ASP A 57 -6.93 -22.28 -7.77
N ARG A 58 -7.85 -21.97 -8.68
CA ARG A 58 -8.67 -20.75 -8.65
C ARG A 58 -9.64 -20.71 -7.46
N ASN A 59 -9.88 -21.84 -6.79
CA ASN A 59 -10.77 -21.91 -5.62
C ASN A 59 -10.09 -21.56 -4.29
N ALA A 60 -8.76 -21.49 -4.25
CA ALA A 60 -8.00 -21.06 -3.06
C ALA A 60 -7.88 -19.52 -2.93
N PHE A 61 -8.32 -18.78 -3.94
CA PHE A 61 -8.22 -17.32 -3.98
C PHE A 61 -9.12 -16.68 -2.93
N GLN A 62 -8.52 -15.99 -1.95
CA GLN A 62 -9.30 -15.21 -1.00
C GLN A 62 -9.79 -13.91 -1.66
N PRO A 63 -11.11 -13.61 -1.58
CA PRO A 63 -11.71 -12.50 -2.32
C PRO A 63 -11.38 -11.11 -1.77
N VAL A 64 -10.76 -11.02 -0.58
CA VAL A 64 -10.46 -9.75 0.07
C VAL A 64 -8.98 -9.44 -0.08
N GLY A 65 -8.65 -8.50 -0.97
CA GLY A 65 -7.29 -7.96 -1.13
C GLY A 65 -6.78 -7.29 0.15
N VAL A 66 -5.48 -6.95 0.17
CA VAL A 66 -4.81 -6.35 1.35
C VAL A 66 -5.51 -5.07 1.83
N LEU A 67 -6.02 -4.23 0.92
CA LEU A 67 -6.76 -3.01 1.27
C LEU A 67 -8.11 -3.33 1.92
N GLY A 68 -8.79 -4.38 1.43
CA GLY A 68 -10.01 -4.89 2.06
C GLY A 68 -9.74 -5.43 3.45
N GLN A 69 -8.67 -6.22 3.63
CA GLN A 69 -8.24 -6.73 4.93
C GLN A 69 -7.88 -5.59 5.89
N PHE A 70 -7.24 -4.53 5.39
CA PHE A 70 -6.93 -3.36 6.18
C PHE A 70 -8.19 -2.60 6.65
N ARG A 71 -9.20 -2.46 5.79
CA ARG A 71 -10.50 -1.91 6.19
C ARG A 71 -11.16 -2.76 7.28
N GLU A 72 -11.17 -4.09 7.13
CA GLU A 72 -11.71 -4.99 8.16
C GLU A 72 -10.91 -4.90 9.47
N GLN A 73 -9.59 -4.77 9.38
CA GLN A 73 -8.73 -4.55 10.54
C GLN A 73 -9.14 -3.28 11.28
N LEU A 74 -9.21 -2.13 10.59
CA LEU A 74 -9.64 -0.86 11.19
C LEU A 74 -11.03 -0.98 11.83
N ARG A 75 -11.96 -1.71 11.20
CA ARG A 75 -13.28 -1.97 11.76
C ARG A 75 -13.20 -2.77 13.05
N SER A 76 -12.43 -3.86 13.05
CA SER A 76 -12.26 -4.73 14.22
C SER A 76 -11.57 -4.02 15.40
N GLU A 77 -10.71 -3.06 15.11
CA GLU A 77 -10.04 -2.20 16.09
C GLU A 77 -10.94 -1.05 16.60
N GLY A 78 -12.15 -0.91 16.07
CA GLY A 78 -13.05 0.22 16.39
C GLY A 78 -12.55 1.57 15.87
N ARG A 79 -11.55 1.57 14.98
CA ARG A 79 -10.93 2.77 14.40
C ARG A 79 -11.60 3.25 13.14
N LEU A 80 -12.30 2.38 12.41
CA LEU A 80 -12.99 2.74 11.18
C LEU A 80 -14.13 3.73 11.47
N ARG A 81 -13.88 5.03 11.26
CA ARG A 81 -14.81 6.12 11.59
C ARG A 81 -15.95 6.25 10.58
N TRP A 82 -15.60 6.15 9.31
CA TRP A 82 -16.55 6.14 8.19
C TRP A 82 -16.38 4.84 7.41
N ASP A 83 -17.27 4.55 6.46
CA ASP A 83 -17.11 3.37 5.60
C ASP A 83 -15.99 3.51 4.55
N SER A 84 -14.93 4.26 4.89
CA SER A 84 -13.75 4.54 4.10
C SER A 84 -12.51 4.45 4.99
N TRP A 85 -11.68 3.45 4.74
CA TRP A 85 -10.39 3.30 5.42
C TRP A 85 -9.47 4.48 5.10
N SER A 86 -9.52 4.99 3.86
CA SER A 86 -8.60 6.01 3.37
C SER A 86 -8.88 7.36 4.02
N LEU A 87 -10.16 7.73 4.18
CA LEU A 87 -10.57 8.93 4.93
C LEU A 87 -10.30 8.78 6.43
N THR A 88 -10.42 7.58 6.98
CA THR A 88 -10.08 7.30 8.38
C THR A 88 -8.60 7.58 8.64
N ILE A 89 -7.69 7.09 7.79
CA ILE A 89 -6.24 7.33 7.94
C ILE A 89 -5.89 8.81 7.76
N VAL A 90 -6.46 9.49 6.76
CA VAL A 90 -6.25 10.94 6.60
C VAL A 90 -6.66 11.68 7.87
N ALA A 91 -7.84 11.38 8.41
CA ALA A 91 -8.35 12.02 9.61
C ALA A 91 -7.45 11.77 10.83
N GLU A 92 -6.96 10.55 11.03
CA GLU A 92 -6.03 10.23 12.11
C GLU A 92 -4.71 11.01 11.95
N ALA A 93 -4.12 11.01 10.75
CA ALA A 93 -2.83 11.66 10.47
C ALA A 93 -2.85 13.18 10.72
N ILE A 94 -3.98 13.84 10.40
CA ILE A 94 -4.12 15.30 10.59
C ILE A 94 -4.76 15.68 11.93
N GLY A 95 -5.09 14.71 12.78
CA GLY A 95 -5.78 14.95 14.05
C GLY A 95 -7.20 15.50 13.89
N TRP A 96 -7.90 15.13 12.82
CA TRP A 96 -9.25 15.59 12.52
C TRP A 96 -10.27 15.09 13.55
N THR A 97 -11.05 16.01 14.11
CA THR A 97 -12.05 15.70 15.15
C THR A 97 -13.50 15.92 14.70
N GLY A 98 -13.71 16.40 13.47
CA GLY A 98 -15.05 16.61 12.92
C GLY A 98 -15.83 15.31 12.72
N ASP A 99 -17.15 15.40 12.78
CA ASP A 99 -18.07 14.26 12.59
C ASP A 99 -18.09 13.79 11.13
N GLU A 100 -17.96 14.73 10.19
CA GLU A 100 -17.84 14.47 8.75
C GLU A 100 -16.39 14.24 8.33
N PRO A 101 -16.14 13.48 7.24
CA PRO A 101 -14.80 13.26 6.73
C PRO A 101 -14.11 14.56 6.30
N PRO A 102 -12.77 14.67 6.44
CA PRO A 102 -12.03 15.80 5.90
C PRO A 102 -12.14 15.83 4.36
N ALA A 103 -12.34 17.01 3.78
CA ALA A 103 -12.26 17.21 2.35
C ALA A 103 -10.80 17.09 1.91
N ILE A 104 -10.49 16.07 1.10
CA ILE A 104 -9.10 15.77 0.69
C ILE A 104 -8.49 16.94 -0.11
N ASP A 105 -9.30 17.62 -0.92
CA ASP A 105 -8.86 18.74 -1.77
C ASP A 105 -8.48 19.99 -0.97
N ASP A 106 -8.94 20.10 0.28
CA ASP A 106 -8.67 21.23 1.17
C ASP A 106 -7.43 21.01 2.05
N LEU A 107 -6.79 19.84 1.96
CA LEU A 107 -5.59 19.54 2.74
C LEU A 107 -4.38 20.34 2.25
N THR A 108 -3.54 20.77 3.18
CA THR A 108 -2.23 21.35 2.84
C THR A 108 -1.28 20.28 2.31
N GLU A 109 -0.22 20.70 1.64
CA GLU A 109 0.83 19.77 1.19
C GLU A 109 1.41 18.97 2.36
N GLU A 110 1.68 19.61 3.50
CA GLU A 110 2.17 18.94 4.70
C GLU A 110 1.19 17.89 5.24
N GLN A 111 -0.11 18.19 5.22
CA GLN A 111 -1.15 17.26 5.64
C GLN A 111 -1.25 16.04 4.73
N HIS A 112 -1.13 16.24 3.41
CA HIS A 112 -1.02 15.12 2.47
C HIS A 112 0.21 14.26 2.76
N LEU A 113 1.38 14.88 2.97
CA LEU A 113 2.61 14.15 3.23
C LEU A 113 2.55 13.37 4.55
N GLU A 114 1.94 13.92 5.59
CA GLU A 114 1.75 13.23 6.86
C GLU A 114 0.83 12.01 6.70
N ALA A 115 -0.31 12.19 6.03
CA ALA A 115 -1.21 11.08 5.74
C ALA A 115 -0.55 9.98 4.89
N VAL A 116 0.36 10.33 3.97
CA VAL A 116 1.13 9.35 3.18
C VAL A 116 2.15 8.59 4.04
N ARG A 117 2.79 9.25 5.03
CA ARG A 117 3.73 8.58 5.94
C ARG A 117 3.04 7.54 6.81
N ASP A 118 1.83 7.85 7.28
CA ASP A 118 1.02 6.95 8.11
C ASP A 118 0.57 5.68 7.37
N LEU A 119 0.67 5.65 6.04
CA LEU A 119 0.43 4.45 5.25
C LEU A 119 1.58 3.44 5.30
N LEU A 120 2.75 3.76 5.88
CA LEU A 120 3.91 2.86 5.85
C LEU A 120 3.59 1.41 6.28
N PRO A 121 2.87 1.13 7.39
CA PRO A 121 2.53 -0.23 7.78
C PRO A 121 1.62 -0.95 6.77
N LEU A 122 0.77 -0.21 6.05
CA LEU A 122 -0.06 -0.76 4.98
C LEU A 122 0.79 -1.05 3.73
N LEU A 123 1.67 -0.13 3.36
CA LEU A 123 2.57 -0.27 2.21
C LEU A 123 3.49 -1.48 2.35
N GLU A 124 3.96 -1.77 3.57
CA GLU A 124 4.74 -2.99 3.86
C GLU A 124 3.96 -4.27 3.53
N LYS A 125 2.66 -4.30 3.84
CA LYS A 125 1.77 -5.44 3.51
C LYS A 125 1.44 -5.49 2.02
N VAL A 126 1.18 -4.34 1.40
CA VAL A 126 0.82 -4.25 -0.02
C VAL A 126 1.99 -4.67 -0.92
N PHE A 127 3.20 -4.22 -0.61
CA PHE A 127 4.40 -4.57 -1.38
C PHE A 127 5.03 -5.90 -0.97
N ALA A 128 4.48 -6.59 0.02
CA ALA A 128 4.90 -7.95 0.33
C ALA A 128 4.62 -8.90 -0.84
N LEU A 129 5.70 -9.42 -1.43
CA LEU A 129 5.60 -10.50 -2.39
C LEU A 129 5.10 -11.76 -1.68
N PRO A 130 4.09 -12.46 -2.23
CA PRO A 130 3.73 -13.80 -1.76
C PRO A 130 4.95 -14.72 -1.79
N ALA A 131 5.17 -15.50 -0.74
CA ALA A 131 6.33 -16.38 -0.63
C ALA A 131 6.42 -17.35 -1.81
N GLU A 132 5.27 -17.79 -2.33
CA GLU A 132 5.12 -18.69 -3.47
C GLU A 132 5.64 -18.08 -4.78
N LEU A 133 5.50 -16.76 -4.93
CA LEU A 133 6.02 -15.99 -6.05
C LEU A 133 7.54 -15.84 -5.96
N VAL A 134 8.06 -15.61 -4.75
CA VAL A 134 9.50 -15.53 -4.50
C VAL A 134 10.18 -16.86 -4.82
N THR A 135 9.58 -18.00 -4.41
CA THR A 135 10.11 -19.33 -4.74
C THR A 135 10.06 -19.62 -6.24
N SER A 136 8.93 -19.35 -6.91
CA SER A 136 8.79 -19.60 -8.35
C SER A 136 9.76 -18.75 -9.20
N LEU A 137 10.03 -17.51 -8.80
CA LEU A 137 11.01 -16.64 -9.46
C LEU A 137 12.45 -17.13 -9.24
N ARG A 138 12.76 -17.66 -8.04
CA ARG A 138 14.07 -18.25 -7.74
C ARG A 138 14.32 -19.55 -8.49
N ASP A 139 13.30 -20.37 -8.68
CA ASP A 139 13.42 -21.65 -9.41
C ASP A 139 13.49 -21.44 -10.95
N SER A 140 13.15 -20.24 -11.43
CA SER A 140 13.18 -19.86 -12.85
C SER A 140 14.42 -19.05 -13.26
N ALA A 141 15.33 -18.76 -12.32
CA ALA A 141 16.56 -17.99 -12.51
C ALA A 141 17.81 -18.90 -12.46
#